data_AF-T1C4G5-F1
#
_entry.id   AF-T1C4G5-F1
#
_cell.length_a   1.000
_cell.length_b   1.000
_cell.length_c   1.000
_cell.angle_alpha   90.00
_cell.angle_beta   90.00
_cell.angle_gamma   90.00
#
_symmetry.space_group_name_H-M   'P 1'
#
loop_
_entity.id
_entity.type
_entity.pdbx_description
1 polymer ?
#
loop_
_entity_poly.entity_id
_entity_poly.type
_entity_poly.pdbx_seq_one_letter_code
_entity_poly.pdbx_strand_id
1 'polypeptide(L)' 'GQTRRAYLFAYANAAGHDETVPSIILFDYCASRSGQHAQRFLGDWRGRLMVDDFSGYNVLFTSGIIELGCWA' A
#
# COMPACT_ATOMS: atom_id res chain seq x y z
N GLY A 1 29.57 -2.22 -14.59
CA GLY A 1 28.50 -1.39 -13.98
C GLY A 1 28.01 -2.07 -12.72
N GLN A 2 27.64 -1.31 -11.68
CA GLN A 2 27.09 -1.88 -10.44
C GLN A 2 25.57 -1.89 -10.48
N THR A 3 24.96 -2.95 -9.96
CA THR A 3 23.50 -3.03 -9.80
C THR A 3 23.04 -2.01 -8.76
N ARG A 4 22.08 -1.16 -9.14
CA ARG A 4 21.40 -0.26 -8.20
C ARG A 4 20.07 -0.87 -7.79
N ARG A 5 19.70 -0.68 -6.51
CA ARG A 5 18.44 -1.15 -5.94
C ARG A 5 17.51 0.04 -5.77
N ALA A 6 16.26 -0.14 -6.18
CA ALA A 6 15.16 0.78 -5.90
C ALA A 6 13.98 -0.03 -5.37
N TYR A 7 13.05 0.64 -4.69
CA TYR A 7 11.84 0.02 -4.18
C TYR A 7 10.64 0.72 -4.79
N LEU A 8 9.64 -0.07 -5.16
CA LEU A 8 8.41 0.40 -5.80
C LEU A 8 7.24 -0.03 -4.93
N PHE A 9 6.44 0.93 -4.47
CA PHE A 9 5.15 0.67 -3.86
C PHE A 9 4.07 0.84 -4.94
N ALA A 10 3.10 -0.08 -4.94
CA ALA A 10 1.95 -0.02 -5.84
C ALA A 10 0.67 0.05 -5.00
N TYR A 11 -0.10 1.11 -5.17
CA TYR A 11 -1.38 1.32 -4.49
C TYR A 11 -2.50 1.24 -5.51
N ALA A 12 -3.45 0.33 -5.31
CA ALA A 12 -4.64 0.22 -6.13
C ALA A 12 -5.86 0.65 -5.31
N ASN A 13 -6.77 1.40 -5.94
CA ASN A 13 -8.09 1.59 -5.35
C ASN A 13 -8.93 0.32 -5.48
N ALA A 14 -9.96 0.19 -4.64
CA ALA A 14 -10.95 -0.89 -4.74
C ALA A 14 -11.94 -0.64 -5.89
N ALA A 15 -11.44 -0.64 -7.13
CA ALA A 15 -12.26 -0.58 -8.32
C ALA A 15 -12.90 -1.94 -8.64
N GLY A 16 -14.06 -1.94 -9.30
CA GLY A 16 -14.78 -3.16 -9.71
C GLY A 16 -16.02 -3.50 -8.88
N HIS A 17 -16.26 -2.83 -7.74
CA HIS A 17 -17.57 -2.86 -7.07
C HIS A 17 -18.55 -1.82 -7.66
N ASP A 18 -18.01 -0.72 -8.16
CA ASP A 18 -18.75 0.37 -8.80
C ASP A 18 -18.09 0.65 -10.15
N GLU A 19 -18.82 0.39 -11.24
CA GLU A 19 -18.34 0.58 -12.61
C GLU A 19 -18.15 2.06 -12.98
N THR A 20 -18.69 2.99 -12.17
CA THR A 20 -18.47 4.43 -12.36
C THR A 20 -17.13 4.90 -11.82
N VAL A 21 -16.45 4.08 -11.01
CA VAL A 21 -15.14 4.39 -10.44
C VAL A 21 -14.04 3.76 -11.29
N PRO A 22 -13.16 4.56 -11.91
CA PRO A 22 -12.06 4.01 -12.70
C PRO A 22 -11.07 3.24 -11.81
N SER A 23 -10.46 2.21 -12.38
CA SER A 23 -9.31 1.54 -11.77
C SER A 23 -8.09 2.46 -11.83
N ILE A 24 -7.53 2.76 -10.67
CA ILE A 24 -6.38 3.63 -10.50
C ILE A 24 -5.29 2.84 -9.80
N ILE A 25 -4.10 2.86 -10.39
CA ILE A 25 -2.88 2.32 -9.78
C ILE A 25 -1.87 3.45 -9.69
N LEU A 26 -1.39 3.70 -8.47
CA LEU A 26 -0.33 4.67 -8.17
C LEU A 26 0.97 3.93 -7.88
N PHE A 27 2.03 4.38 -8.53
CA PHE A 27 3.38 3.85 -8.37
C PHE A 27 4.26 4.87 -7.66
N ASP A 28 4.82 4.51 -6.52
CA ASP A 28 5.70 5.37 -5.72
C ASP A 28 7.10 4.75 -5.60
N TYR A 29 8.11 5.49 -6.05
CA TYR A 29 9.50 5.07 -5.99
C TYR A 29 10.14 5.55 -4.70
N CYS A 30 10.58 4.60 -3.88
CA CYS A 30 11.14 4.88 -2.57
C CYS A 30 12.59 4.37 -2.45
N ALA A 31 13.36 5.05 -1.60
CA ALA A 31 14.76 4.69 -1.33
C ALA A 31 14.92 3.39 -0.51
N SER A 32 13.82 2.88 0.08
CA SER A 32 13.83 1.69 0.94
C SER A 32 12.49 0.97 0.91
N ARG A 33 12.45 -0.29 1.38
CA ARG A 33 11.19 -1.01 1.67
C ARG A 33 10.53 -0.69 3.01
N SER A 34 10.92 0.38 3.71
CA SER A 34 10.33 0.72 5.01
C SER A 34 8.83 1.00 4.88
N GLY A 35 8.01 0.45 5.78
CA GLY A 35 6.58 0.74 5.83
C GLY A 35 6.23 2.21 6.14
N GLN A 36 7.21 3.03 6.52
CA GLN A 36 7.04 4.48 6.65
C GLN A 36 6.59 5.16 5.35
N HIS A 37 6.94 4.59 4.19
CA HIS A 37 6.50 5.11 2.89
C HIS A 37 4.98 4.95 2.73
N ALA A 38 4.46 3.76 3.02
CA ALA A 38 3.01 3.52 3.04
C ALA A 38 2.29 4.34 4.12
N GLN A 39 2.87 4.52 5.31
CA GLN A 39 2.30 5.41 6.33
C GLN A 39 2.18 6.85 5.84
N ARG A 40 3.22 7.39 5.20
CA ARG A 40 3.20 8.75 4.67
C ARG A 40 2.19 8.90 3.53
N PHE A 41 2.12 7.91 2.65
CA PHE A 41 1.18 7.91 1.53
C PHE A 41 -0.27 7.88 2.01
N LEU A 42 -0.59 6.99 2.96
CA LEU A 42 -1.94 6.86 3.50
C LEU A 42 -2.32 8.00 4.45
N GLY A 43 -1.35 8.57 5.17
CA GLY A 43 -1.59 9.67 6.10
C GLY A 43 -2.70 9.33 7.10
N ASP A 44 -3.74 10.16 7.15
CA ASP A 44 -4.91 9.98 8.03
C ASP A 44 -6.00 9.09 7.42
N TRP A 45 -5.73 8.41 6.30
CA TRP A 45 -6.70 7.54 5.65
C TRP A 45 -7.15 6.41 6.58
N ARG A 46 -8.44 6.10 6.52
CA ARG A 46 -9.08 5.03 7.29
C ARG A 46 -9.93 4.18 6.37
N GLY A 47 -9.99 2.88 6.64
CA GLY A 47 -10.74 1.96 5.82
C GLY A 47 -10.23 0.54 5.91
N ARG A 48 -10.49 -0.25 4.87
CA ARG A 48 -10.07 -1.65 4.74
C ARG A 48 -8.94 -1.73 3.73
N LEU A 49 -7.78 -2.22 4.14
CA LEU A 49 -6.58 -2.26 3.30
C LEU A 49 -6.09 -3.69 3.15
N MET A 50 -5.98 -4.14 1.90
CA MET A 50 -5.31 -5.39 1.54
C MET A 50 -3.82 -5.13 1.40
N VAL A 51 -2.97 -5.97 2.02
CA VAL A 51 -1.51 -5.90 1.90
C VAL A 51 -0.92 -7.28 1.57
N ASP A 52 0.36 -7.33 1.21
CA ASP A 52 1.09 -8.57 0.84
C ASP A 52 1.70 -9.32 2.04
N ASP A 53 1.19 -9.07 3.26
CA ASP A 53 1.69 -9.61 4.53
C ASP A 53 3.14 -9.22 4.89
N PHE A 54 3.71 -8.22 4.22
CA PHE A 54 4.98 -7.67 4.67
C PHE A 54 4.83 -6.93 6.01
N SER A 55 5.50 -7.44 7.04
CA SER A 55 5.50 -6.89 8.43
C SER A 55 5.76 -5.37 8.57
N GLY A 56 6.32 -4.71 7.55
CA GLY A 56 6.45 -3.24 7.54
C GLY A 56 5.12 -2.51 7.61
N TYR A 57 4.01 -3.16 7.22
CA TYR A 57 2.67 -2.57 7.24
C TYR A 57 1.96 -2.65 8.60
N ASN A 58 2.43 -3.46 9.54
CA ASN A 58 1.72 -3.77 10.80
C ASN A 58 1.28 -2.52 11.59
N VAL A 59 2.10 -1.47 11.57
CA VAL A 59 1.81 -0.20 12.26
C VAL A 59 0.61 0.55 11.67
N LEU A 60 0.31 0.38 10.38
CA LEU A 60 -0.89 0.96 9.73
C LEU A 60 -2.17 0.47 10.43
N PHE A 61 -2.16 -0.76 10.91
CA PHE A 61 -3.33 -1.41 11.53
C PHE A 61 -3.54 -1.03 12.99
N THR A 62 -2.65 -0.21 13.56
CA THR A 62 -2.81 0.31 14.93
C THR A 62 -3.67 1.57 14.98
N SER A 63 -3.97 2.19 13.84
CA SER A 63 -4.56 3.53 13.77
C SER A 63 -5.70 3.66 12.75
N GLY A 64 -6.74 2.84 12.88
CA GLY A 64 -8.01 3.01 12.16
C GLY A 64 -8.08 2.41 10.75
N ILE A 65 -7.02 1.71 10.33
CA ILE A 65 -7.04 0.83 9.15
C ILE A 65 -7.33 -0.59 9.63
N ILE A 66 -8.29 -1.24 8.96
CA ILE A 66 -8.62 -2.66 9.15
C ILE A 66 -7.87 -3.44 8.08
N GLU A 67 -7.00 -4.35 8.51
CA GLU A 67 -6.32 -5.26 7.60
C GLU A 67 -7.32 -6.21 6.93
N LEU A 68 -7.26 -6.27 5.60
CA LEU A 68 -7.82 -7.36 4.83
C LEU A 68 -6.69 -8.36 4.61
N GLY A 69 -6.84 -9.57 5.14
CA GLY A 69 -5.83 -10.62 4.98
C GLY A 69 -5.64 -10.96 3.50
N CYS A 70 -4.38 -11.18 3.11
CA CYS A 70 -4.02 -11.52 1.74
C CYS A 70 -4.75 -12.81 1.29
N TRP A 71 -5.29 -12.82 0.07
CA TRP A 71 -5.64 -14.05 -0.63
C TRP A 71 -4.35 -14.61 -1.24
N ALA A 72 -3.55 -15.29 -0.41
CA ALA A 72 -2.36 -16.01 -0.83
C ALA A 72 -2.52 -17.50 -0.52
#